data_AF-A0A484MBH1-F1
#
_entry.id   AF-A0A484MBH1-F1
#
_cell.length_a   1.000
_cell.length_b   1.000
_cell.length_c   1.000
_cell.angle_alpha   90.00
_cell.angle_beta   90.00
_cell.angle_gamma   90.00
#
_symmetry.space_group_name_H-M   'P 1'
#
loop_
_entity.id
_entity.type
_entity.pdbx_description
1 polymer ?
#
loop_
_entity_poly.entity_id
_entity_poly.type
_entity_poly.pdbx_seq_one_letter_code
_entity_poly.pdbx_strand_id
1 'polypeptide(L)' 'MAPLLSAAEQAEQLKQDGINYFQKNRFAAAIDAYTEAITLCPNVPIYWTNRALCHRKRDDWTRVEEDCRRAIQ' A
#
# COMPACT_ATOMS: atom_id res chain seq x y z
N MET A 1 -29.16 -2.17 -3.28
CA MET A 1 -28.25 -1.74 -2.20
C MET A 1 -26.92 -2.41 -2.49
N ALA A 2 -25.88 -1.67 -2.91
CA ALA A 2 -24.57 -2.25 -3.14
C ALA A 2 -24.06 -2.84 -1.82
N PRO A 3 -23.55 -4.08 -1.79
CA PRO A 3 -23.00 -4.64 -0.56
C PRO A 3 -21.85 -3.73 -0.13
N LEU A 4 -21.91 -3.25 1.12
CA LEU A 4 -20.77 -2.58 1.74
C LEU A 4 -19.66 -3.62 1.81
N LEU A 5 -18.70 -3.54 0.88
CA LEU A 5 -17.47 -4.32 0.91
C LEU A 5 -16.87 -4.14 2.30
N SER A 6 -16.50 -5.24 2.94
CA SER A 6 -15.81 -5.20 4.22
C SER A 6 -14.51 -4.40 4.08
N ALA A 7 -14.03 -3.82 5.18
CA ALA A 7 -12.77 -3.07 5.18
C ALA A 7 -11.60 -3.89 4.59
N ALA A 8 -11.61 -5.20 4.77
CA ALA A 8 -10.64 -6.13 4.19
C ALA A 8 -10.76 -6.25 2.67
N GLU A 9 -11.98 -6.34 2.13
CA GLU A 9 -12.21 -6.38 0.69
C GLU A 9 -11.85 -5.04 0.02
N GLN A 10 -12.16 -3.92 0.68
CA GLN A 10 -11.76 -2.59 0.23
C GLN A 10 -10.23 -2.43 0.23
N ALA A 11 -9.55 -2.87 1.29
CA ALA A 11 -8.09 -2.83 1.36
C ALA A 11 -7.43 -3.71 0.28
N GLU A 12 -8.02 -4.86 -0.03
CA GLU A 12 -7.57 -5.72 -1.12
C GLU A 12 -7.76 -5.06 -2.49
N GLN A 13 -8.88 -4.38 -2.72
CA GLN A 13 -9.09 -3.62 -3.95
C GLN A 13 -8.07 -2.49 -4.10
N LEU A 14 -7.83 -1.72 -3.03
CA LEU A 14 -6.80 -0.68 -3.00
C LEU A 14 -5.39 -1.24 -3.26
N LYS A 15 -5.10 -2.45 -2.77
CA LYS A 15 -3.85 -3.15 -3.10
C LYS A 15 -3.73 -3.40 -4.61
N GLN A 16 -4.79 -3.89 -5.25
CA GLN A 16 -4.80 -4.13 -6.70
C GLN A 16 -4.63 -2.82 -7.48
N ASP A 17 -5.28 -1.74 -7.05
CA ASP A 17 -5.10 -0.41 -7.63
C ASP A 17 -3.66 0.10 -7.47
N GLY A 18 -3.07 -0.09 -6.29
CA GLY A 18 -1.67 0.19 -6.03
C GLY A 18 -0.72 -0.56 -6.97
N ILE A 19 -0.99 -1.85 -7.23
CA ILE A 19 -0.22 -2.66 -8.18
C ILE A 19 -0.34 -2.09 -9.60
N ASN A 20 -1.56 -1.74 -10.03
CA ASN A 20 -1.80 -1.14 -11.34
C ASN A 20 -1.08 0.21 -11.48
N TYR A 21 -1.09 1.05 -10.45
CA TYR A 21 -0.34 2.32 -10.46
C TYR A 21 1.16 2.09 -10.49
N PHE A 22 1.68 1.11 -9.75
CA PHE A 22 3.09 0.75 -9.75
C PHE A 22 3.56 0.31 -11.15
N GLN A 23 2.79 -0.55 -11.82
CA GLN A 23 3.08 -0.97 -13.20
C GLN A 23 3.08 0.19 -14.19
N LYS A 24 2.25 1.21 -13.96
CA LYS A 24 2.19 2.45 -14.75
C LYS A 24 3.28 3.47 -14.36
N ASN A 25 4.24 3.10 -13.51
CA ASN A 25 5.24 4.00 -12.93
C ASN A 25 4.65 5.20 -12.16
N ARG A 26 3.38 5.12 -11.75
CA ARG A 26 2.69 6.15 -10.95
C ARG A 26 2.90 5.87 -9.47
N PHE A 27 4.13 5.98 -9.01
CA PHE A 27 4.51 5.60 -7.64
C PHE A 27 3.80 6.43 -6.57
N ALA A 28 3.52 7.72 -6.81
CA ALA A 28 2.78 8.55 -5.86
C ALA A 28 1.35 8.03 -5.62
N ALA A 29 0.60 7.77 -6.69
CA ALA A 29 -0.75 7.21 -6.59
C ALA A 29 -0.76 5.80 -5.99
N ALA A 30 0.28 5.00 -6.27
CA ALA A 30 0.44 3.69 -5.64
C ALA A 30 0.65 3.82 -4.12
N ILE A 31 1.47 4.76 -3.67
CA ILE A 31 1.70 5.06 -2.24
C ILE A 31 0.40 5.47 -1.55
N ASP A 32 -0.41 6.32 -2.18
CA ASP A 32 -1.69 6.75 -1.62
C ASP A 32 -2.65 5.58 -1.48
N ALA A 33 -2.80 4.75 -2.52
CA ALA A 33 -3.63 3.55 -2.48
C ALA A 33 -3.21 2.56 -1.39
N TYR A 34 -1.90 2.31 -1.24
CA TYR A 34 -1.41 1.45 -0.15
C TYR A 34 -1.59 2.09 1.23
N THR A 35 -1.53 3.41 1.34
CA THR A 35 -1.76 4.12 2.60
C THR A 35 -3.21 4.03 3.04
N GLU A 36 -4.15 4.13 2.10
CA GLU A 36 -5.57 3.86 2.39
C GLU A 36 -5.79 2.40 2.79
N ALA A 37 -5.17 1.44 2.09
CA ALA A 37 -5.25 0.01 2.44
C ALA A 37 -4.71 -0.27 3.86
N ILE A 38 -3.60 0.37 4.23
CA ILE A 38 -3.02 0.30 5.58
C ILE A 38 -3.96 0.92 6.61
N THR A 39 -4.63 2.03 6.28
CA THR A 39 -5.56 2.70 7.21
C THR A 39 -6.77 1.80 7.52
N LEU A 40 -7.25 1.06 6.52
CA LEU A 40 -8.34 0.10 6.68
C LEU A 40 -7.88 -1.18 7.39
N CYS A 41 -6.69 -1.67 7.05
CA CYS A 41 -6.17 -2.96 7.50
C CYS A 41 -4.67 -2.85 7.83
N PRO A 42 -4.31 -2.26 8.99
CA PRO A 42 -2.91 -2.01 9.34
C PRO A 42 -2.14 -3.30 9.67
N ASN A 43 -2.85 -4.37 10.00
CA ASN A 43 -2.30 -5.66 10.40
C ASN A 43 -1.78 -6.49 9.21
N VAL A 44 -1.87 -5.98 7.98
CA VAL A 44 -1.45 -6.71 6.77
C VAL A 44 -0.08 -6.21 6.32
N PRO A 45 1.02 -6.96 6.58
CA PRO A 45 2.39 -6.52 6.30
C PRO A 45 2.68 -6.33 4.80
N ILE A 46 1.88 -6.96 3.93
CA ILE A 46 1.99 -6.84 2.48
C ILE A 46 1.77 -5.39 2.00
N TYR A 47 0.88 -4.62 2.62
CA TYR A 47 0.61 -3.26 2.18
C TYR A 47 1.80 -2.33 2.47
N TRP A 48 2.40 -2.48 3.65
CA TRP A 48 3.63 -1.80 4.04
C TRP A 48 4.79 -2.16 3.10
N THR A 49 4.96 -3.45 2.79
CA THR A 49 6.01 -3.91 1.87
C THR A 49 5.84 -3.33 0.47
N ASN A 50 4.61 -3.30 -0.06
CA ASN A 50 4.35 -2.74 -1.37
C ASN A 50 4.53 -1.20 -1.41
N ARG A 51 4.18 -0.50 -0.34
CA ARG A 51 4.46 0.94 -0.21
C ARG A 51 5.97 1.22 -0.12
N ALA A 52 6.71 0.40 0.61
CA ALA A 52 8.18 0.46 0.65
C ALA A 52 8.79 0.27 -0.75
N LEU A 53 8.28 -0.66 -1.56
CA LEU A 53 8.75 -0.82 -2.94
C LEU A 53 8.54 0.45 -3.78
N CYS A 54 7.43 1.16 -3.57
CA CYS A 54 7.17 2.44 -4.23
C CYS A 54 8.15 3.54 -3.78
N HIS A 55 8.43 3.63 -2.48
CA HIS A 55 9.43 4.57 -1.93
C HIS A 55 10.84 4.26 -2.45
N ARG A 56 11.19 2.98 -2.54
CA ARG A 56 12.48 2.53 -3.11
C ARG A 56 12.64 2.95 -4.56
N LYS A 57 11.57 2.94 -5.37
CA LYS A 57 11.59 3.43 -6.76
C LYS A 57 11.73 4.94 -6.87
N ARG A 58 11.51 5.68 -5.78
CA ARG A 58 11.67 7.13 -5.68
C ARG A 58 12.97 7.53 -4.95
N ASP A 59 13.84 6.57 -4.65
CA ASP A 59 15.06 6.76 -3.85
C ASP A 59 14.81 7.34 -2.44
N ASP A 60 13.61 7.16 -1.89
CA ASP A 60 13.24 7.61 -0.54
C ASP A 60 13.52 6.52 0.48
N TRP A 61 14.81 6.29 0.74
CA TRP A 61 15.29 5.21 1.60
C TRP A 61 14.83 5.32 3.06
N THR A 62 14.62 6.55 3.55
CA THR A 62 14.14 6.80 4.92
C THR A 62 12.75 6.20 5.12
N ARG A 63 11.83 6.42 4.18
CA ARG A 63 10.48 5.85 4.27
C ARG A 63 10.46 4.35 4.02
N VAL A 64 11.36 3.84 3.16
CA VAL A 64 11.52 2.39 2.97
C VAL A 64 11.85 1.69 4.28
N GLU A 65 12.81 2.22 5.04
CA GLU A 65 13.20 1.63 6.32
C GLU A 65 12.05 1.65 7.33
N GLU A 66 11.32 2.76 7.42
CA GLU A 66 10.16 2.88 8.30
C GLU A 66 9.08 1.84 7.95
N ASP A 67 8.71 1.74 6.66
CA ASP A 67 7.71 0.78 6.20
C ASP A 67 8.15 -0.68 6.43
N CYS A 68 9.43 -0.99 6.18
CA CYS A 68 9.97 -2.32 6.46
C CYS A 68 9.95 -2.64 7.96
N ARG A 69 10.27 -1.68 8.84
CA ARG A 69 10.17 -1.87 10.29
C ARG A 69 8.73 -2.13 10.72
N ARG A 70 7.77 -1.37 10.18
CA ARG A 70 6.34 -1.56 10.44
C ARG A 70 5.81 -2.89 9.94
N ALA A 71 6.35 -3.42 8.85
CA ALA A 71 5.95 -4.71 8.30
C ALA A 71 6.42 -5.93 9.12
N ILE A 72 7.46 -5.76 9.95
CA ILE A 72 8.07 -6.84 10.75
C ILE A 72 7.56 -6.83 12.20
N GLN A 73 7.09 -5.67 12.68
CA GLN A 73 6.63 -5.46 14.05
C GLN A 73 5.22 -6.01 14.28
#